data_AF-A0A0P0V449-F1
#
_entry.id   AF-A0A0P0V449-F1
#
_cell.length_a   1.000
_cell.length_b   1.000
_cell.length_c   1.000
_cell.angle_alpha   90.00
_cell.angle_beta   90.00
_cell.angle_gamma   90.00
#
_symmetry.space_group_name_H-M   'P 1'
#
loop_
_entity.id
_entity.type
_entity.pdbx_description
1 polymer ?
#
loop_
_entity_poly.entity_id
_entity_poly.type
_entity_poly.pdbx_seq_one_letter_code
_entity_poly.pdbx_strand_id
1 'polypeptide(L)'
;MAFEQTQAGEEPRLLTSYVALMGQLIVTARDVELLRRRGVLESLLADDEEAARFFSRLGEGAAMDFSRQAFAGLYEDVRGYCGSWWHRNRAALRRDYFGSPWSAISVVVAAIVVFLAATQTYFTVFPAK
;
A
#
# COMPACT_ATOMS: atom_id res chain seq x y z
N MET A 1 13.36 -39.20 -8.21
CA MET A 1 14.06 -38.02 -8.76
C MET A 1 13.65 -37.64 -10.19
N ALA A 2 12.97 -38.51 -10.96
CA ALA A 2 12.51 -38.15 -12.31
C ALA A 2 11.13 -37.45 -12.38
N PHE A 3 10.36 -37.44 -11.30
CA PHE A 3 8.99 -36.88 -11.29
C PHE A 3 8.96 -35.34 -11.10
N GLU A 4 9.98 -34.76 -10.46
CA GLU A 4 10.08 -33.31 -10.24
C GLU A 4 10.50 -32.55 -11.51
N GLN A 5 11.20 -33.19 -12.46
CA GLN A 5 11.68 -32.52 -13.67
C GLN A 5 10.61 -32.40 -14.78
N THR A 6 9.56 -33.21 -14.74
CA THR A 6 8.45 -33.18 -15.72
C THR A 6 7.30 -32.23 -15.34
N GLN A 7 7.32 -31.65 -14.13
CA GLN A 7 6.41 -30.58 -13.70
C GLN A 7 7.02 -29.17 -13.81
N ALA A 8 8.14 -29.01 -14.52
CA ALA A 8 8.76 -27.72 -14.81
C ALA A 8 7.93 -26.86 -15.81
N GLY A 9 6.63 -26.74 -15.54
CA GLY A 9 5.70 -25.79 -16.12
C GLY A 9 5.69 -24.46 -15.36
N GLU A 10 4.73 -23.61 -15.69
CA GLU A 10 4.57 -22.26 -15.15
C GLU A 10 4.35 -22.22 -13.62
N GLU A 11 3.80 -23.30 -13.06
CA GLU A 11 3.42 -23.47 -11.66
C GLU A 11 4.58 -23.28 -10.64
N PRO A 12 5.72 -24.00 -10.72
CA PRO A 12 6.84 -23.75 -9.81
C PRO A 12 7.37 -22.30 -9.85
N ARG A 13 7.33 -21.66 -11.03
CA ARG A 13 7.76 -20.26 -11.18
C ARG A 13 6.79 -19.29 -10.52
N LEU A 14 5.49 -19.56 -10.63
CA LEU A 14 4.45 -18.77 -9.99
C LEU A 14 4.57 -18.87 -8.46
N LEU A 15 4.78 -20.08 -7.93
CA LEU A 15 4.98 -20.30 -6.50
C LEU A 15 6.21 -19.53 -5.98
N THR A 16 7.35 -19.66 -6.65
CA THR A 16 8.56 -18.90 -6.28
C THR A 16 8.33 -17.39 -6.36
N SER A 17 7.64 -16.92 -7.40
CA SER A 17 7.32 -15.48 -7.55
C SER A 17 6.38 -14.99 -6.44
N TYR A 18 5.38 -15.79 -6.06
CA TYR A 18 4.44 -15.46 -4.99
C TYR A 18 5.12 -15.41 -3.64
N VAL A 19 5.91 -16.43 -3.33
CA VAL A 19 6.73 -16.51 -2.12
C VAL A 19 7.62 -15.28 -1.97
N ALA A 20 8.27 -14.90 -3.07
CA ALA A 20 9.19 -13.79 -3.08
C ALA A 20 8.45 -12.44 -2.94
N LEU A 21 7.28 -12.28 -3.57
CA LEU A 21 6.38 -11.15 -3.35
C LEU A 21 5.94 -11.05 -1.89
N MET A 22 5.49 -12.14 -1.28
CA MET A 22 5.08 -12.17 0.13
C MET A 22 6.24 -11.85 1.07
N GLY A 23 7.44 -12.35 0.79
CA GLY A 23 8.65 -12.03 1.55
C GLY A 23 9.03 -10.54 1.50
N GLN A 24 8.67 -9.83 0.43
CA GLN A 24 8.86 -8.37 0.34
C GLN A 24 7.71 -7.57 1.00
N LEU A 25 6.48 -8.10 0.98
CA LEU A 25 5.32 -7.43 1.58
C LEU A 25 5.26 -7.61 3.11
N ILE A 26 5.74 -8.74 3.62
CA ILE A 26 5.60 -9.14 5.03
C ILE A 26 6.93 -8.95 5.75
N VAL A 27 7.05 -7.83 6.47
CA VAL A 27 8.22 -7.53 7.33
C VAL A 27 7.89 -7.80 8.80
N THR A 28 6.64 -7.61 9.19
CA THR A 28 6.15 -7.70 10.56
C THR A 28 4.83 -8.46 10.64
N ALA A 29 4.43 -8.90 11.83
CA ALA A 29 3.11 -9.49 12.05
C ALA A 29 1.96 -8.54 11.68
N ARG A 30 2.16 -7.22 11.79
CA ARG A 30 1.17 -6.23 11.36
C ARG A 30 0.93 -6.25 9.85
N ASP A 31 1.96 -6.58 9.07
CA ASP A 31 1.81 -6.70 7.62
C ASP A 31 0.98 -7.95 7.27
N VAL A 32 1.20 -9.06 7.99
CA VAL A 32 0.35 -10.27 7.89
C VAL A 32 -1.09 -9.94 8.24
N GLU A 33 -1.32 -9.29 9.38
CA GLU A 33 -2.64 -8.89 9.84
C GLU A 33 -3.34 -8.02 8.79
N LEU A 34 -2.62 -7.05 8.21
CA LEU A 34 -3.13 -6.17 7.17
C LEU A 34 -3.52 -6.96 5.91
N LEU A 35 -2.65 -7.84 5.42
CA LEU A 35 -2.92 -8.65 4.23
C LEU A 35 -4.10 -9.60 4.46
N ARG A 36 -4.23 -10.18 5.64
CA ARG A 36 -5.35 -11.02 6.04
C ARG A 36 -6.67 -10.24 6.09
N ARG A 37 -6.68 -9.07 6.74
CA ARG A 37 -7.85 -8.17 6.76
C ARG A 37 -8.27 -7.71 5.36
N ARG A 38 -7.33 -7.68 4.40
CA ARG A 38 -7.58 -7.34 3.00
C ARG A 38 -7.91 -8.56 2.11
N GLY A 39 -7.89 -9.77 2.65
CA GLY A 39 -8.16 -11.00 1.90
C GLY A 39 -7.05 -11.39 0.91
N VAL A 40 -5.85 -10.83 1.05
CA VAL A 40 -4.69 -11.15 0.19
C VAL A 40 -3.97 -12.40 0.69
N LEU A 41 -3.99 -12.62 2.01
CA LEU A 41 -3.34 -13.75 2.65
C LEU A 41 -4.35 -14.46 3.55
N GLU A 42 -4.66 -15.72 3.24
CA GLU A 42 -5.31 -16.61 4.19
C GLU A 42 -4.21 -17.21 5.07
N SER A 43 -4.15 -16.79 6.35
CA SER A 43 -3.14 -17.30 7.28
C SER A 43 -3.37 -18.80 7.52
N LEU A 44 -2.53 -19.64 6.91
CA LEU A 44 -2.47 -21.09 7.17
C LEU A 44 -1.75 -21.42 8.50
N LEU A 45 -1.12 -20.44 9.15
CA LEU A 45 -0.30 -20.60 10.35
C LEU A 45 -1.06 -20.15 11.60
N ALA A 46 -0.58 -20.59 12.78
CA ALA A 46 -1.30 -20.47 14.04
C ALA A 46 -1.46 -19.02 14.51
N ASP A 47 -0.51 -18.14 14.18
CA ASP A 47 -0.54 -16.72 14.52
C ASP A 47 0.22 -15.85 13.50
N ASP A 48 -0.09 -14.56 13.46
CA ASP A 48 0.47 -13.59 12.51
C ASP A 48 2.00 -13.45 12.67
N GLU A 49 2.53 -13.64 13.87
CA GLU A 49 3.97 -13.64 14.18
C GLU A 49 4.71 -14.84 13.57
N GLU A 50 4.05 -15.99 13.49
CA GLU A 50 4.61 -17.19 12.86
C GLU A 50 4.62 -17.06 11.34
N ALA A 51 3.53 -16.55 10.77
CA ALA A 51 3.46 -16.24 9.35
C ALA A 51 4.54 -15.22 8.94
N ALA A 52 4.75 -14.16 9.72
CA ALA A 52 5.79 -13.17 9.44
C ALA A 52 7.19 -13.80 9.42
N ARG A 53 7.52 -14.64 10.42
CA ARG A 53 8.81 -15.36 10.46
C ARG A 53 8.97 -16.35 9.32
N PHE A 54 7.89 -17.03 8.92
CA PHE A 54 7.89 -17.96 7.81
C PHE A 54 8.25 -17.25 6.49
N PHE A 55 7.54 -16.17 6.15
CA PHE A 55 7.80 -15.42 4.92
C PHE A 55 9.14 -14.69 4.93
N SER A 56 9.54 -14.12 6.07
CA SER A 56 10.85 -13.47 6.23
C SER A 56 12.01 -14.42 5.92
N ARG A 57 12.00 -15.63 6.50
CA ARG A 57 13.01 -16.67 6.22
C ARG A 57 12.99 -17.13 4.78
N LEU A 58 11.80 -17.22 4.20
CA LEU A 58 11.64 -17.67 2.83
C LEU A 58 12.14 -16.63 1.82
N GLY A 59 11.99 -15.34 2.14
CA GLY A 59 12.55 -14.22 1.39
C GLY A 59 14.09 -14.19 1.40
N GLU A 60 14.73 -14.56 2.52
CA GLU A 60 16.20 -14.64 2.60
C GLU A 60 16.81 -15.68 1.65
N GLY A 61 16.09 -16.78 1.39
CA GLY A 61 16.54 -17.85 0.49
C GLY A 61 16.17 -17.65 -0.99
N ALA A 62 15.25 -16.72 -1.28
CA ALA A 62 14.79 -16.46 -2.63
C ALA A 62 15.76 -15.50 -3.33
N ALA A 63 16.73 -16.02 -4.09
CA ALA A 63 17.48 -15.21 -5.05
C ALA A 63 16.50 -14.67 -6.11
N MET A 64 15.99 -13.45 -5.88
CA MET A 64 14.96 -12.82 -6.69
C MET A 64 15.55 -12.30 -7.99
N ASP A 65 15.45 -13.09 -9.06
CA ASP A 65 15.61 -12.57 -10.41
C ASP A 65 14.31 -11.83 -10.81
N PHE A 66 14.25 -10.54 -10.46
CA PHE A 66 13.11 -9.67 -10.78
C PHE A 66 12.77 -9.64 -12.27
N SER A 67 13.73 -9.94 -13.15
CA SER A 67 13.53 -9.90 -14.60
C SER A 67 12.67 -11.06 -15.14
N ARG A 68 12.51 -12.13 -14.35
CA ARG A 68 11.78 -13.35 -14.73
C ARG A 68 10.56 -13.64 -13.84
N GLN A 69 10.21 -12.73 -12.94
CA GLN A 69 9.10 -12.92 -12.02
C GLN A 69 7.75 -12.66 -12.67
N ALA A 70 6.79 -13.54 -12.38
CA ALA A 70 5.41 -13.42 -12.85
C ALA A 70 4.75 -12.09 -12.43
N PHE A 71 5.24 -11.46 -11.37
CA PHE A 71 4.73 -10.21 -10.81
C PHE A 71 5.53 -8.96 -11.22
N ALA A 72 6.39 -9.03 -12.24
CA ALA A 72 7.17 -7.86 -12.70
C ALA A 72 6.28 -6.64 -13.00
N GLY A 73 5.17 -6.84 -13.74
CA GLY A 73 4.20 -5.77 -14.01
C GLY A 73 3.55 -5.20 -12.74
N LEU A 74 3.26 -6.06 -11.75
CA LEU A 74 2.74 -5.61 -10.46
C LEU A 74 3.75 -4.70 -9.73
N TYR A 75 5.03 -5.04 -9.76
CA TYR A 75 6.08 -4.18 -9.17
C TYR A 75 6.19 -2.84 -9.89
N GLU A 76 6.08 -2.82 -11.23
CA GLU A 76 6.08 -1.57 -12.00
C GLU A 76 4.87 -0.70 -11.67
N ASP A 77 3.68 -1.29 -11.59
CA ASP A 77 2.45 -0.59 -11.22
C ASP A 77 2.54 -0.01 -9.80
N VAL A 78 3.00 -0.80 -8.83
CA VAL A 78 3.19 -0.34 -7.45
C VAL A 78 4.24 0.77 -7.41
N ARG A 79 5.34 0.63 -8.16
CA ARG A 79 6.38 1.67 -8.24
C ARG A 79 5.86 2.95 -8.88
N GLY A 80 5.06 2.86 -9.93
CA GLY A 80 4.41 4.00 -10.58
C GLY A 80 3.41 4.68 -9.65
N TYR A 81 2.58 3.89 -8.96
CA TYR A 81 1.60 4.39 -8.00
C TYR A 81 2.28 5.08 -6.82
N CYS A 82 3.28 4.46 -6.19
CA CYS A 82 4.02 5.03 -5.07
C CYS A 82 4.94 6.20 -5.48
N GLY A 83 5.45 6.19 -6.71
CA GLY A 83 6.29 7.24 -7.28
C GLY A 83 5.52 8.50 -7.69
N SER A 84 4.22 8.37 -7.97
CA SER A 84 3.36 9.51 -8.30
C SER A 84 3.30 10.49 -7.13
N TRP A 85 3.72 11.73 -7.41
CA TRP A 85 3.70 12.82 -6.43
C TRP A 85 2.30 13.00 -5.83
N TRP A 86 1.25 12.86 -6.63
CA TRP A 86 -0.14 12.96 -6.16
C TRP A 86 -0.48 11.91 -5.09
N HIS A 87 -0.13 10.63 -5.30
CA HIS A 87 -0.45 9.56 -4.36
C HIS A 87 0.34 9.68 -3.06
N ARG A 88 1.62 10.10 -3.15
CA ARG A 88 2.48 10.33 -1.99
C ARG A 88 1.96 11.49 -1.14
N ASN A 89 1.63 12.62 -1.77
CA ASN A 89 1.11 13.79 -1.06
C ASN A 89 -0.28 13.55 -0.49
N ARG A 90 -1.16 12.83 -1.19
CA ARG A 90 -2.47 12.45 -0.67
C ARG A 90 -2.35 11.53 0.56
N ALA A 91 -1.42 10.58 0.54
CA ALA A 91 -1.16 9.70 1.67
C ALA A 91 -0.63 10.47 2.89
N ALA A 92 0.31 11.40 2.67
CA ALA A 92 0.83 12.30 3.71
C ALA A 92 -0.29 13.21 4.26
N LEU A 93 -1.06 13.86 3.39
CA LEU A 93 -2.19 14.72 3.78
C LEU A 93 -3.20 13.94 4.63
N ARG A 94 -3.55 12.71 4.23
CA ARG A 94 -4.46 11.86 5.00
C ARG A 94 -3.90 11.50 6.37
N ARG A 95 -2.61 11.17 6.45
CA ARG A 95 -1.95 10.80 7.71
C ARG A 95 -1.86 11.98 8.67
N ASP A 96 -1.48 13.15 8.17
CA ASP A 96 -1.15 14.31 8.98
C ASP A 96 -2.40 15.15 9.32
N TYR A 97 -3.31 15.34 8.36
CA TYR A 97 -4.48 16.22 8.52
C TYR A 97 -5.78 15.49 8.83
N PHE A 98 -5.90 14.19 8.49
CA PHE A 98 -7.10 13.40 8.78
C PHE A 98 -6.84 12.32 9.84
N GLY A 99 -5.70 12.36 10.52
CA GLY A 99 -5.37 11.45 11.62
C GLY A 99 -6.23 11.68 12.88
N SER A 100 -6.77 12.89 13.05
CA SER A 100 -7.72 13.20 14.11
C SER A 100 -9.02 13.76 13.52
N PRO A 101 -10.19 13.44 14.10
CA PRO A 101 -11.45 14.07 13.68
C PRO A 101 -11.38 15.60 13.84
N TRP A 102 -10.63 16.09 14.84
CA TRP A 102 -10.47 17.51 15.13
C TRP A 102 -9.75 18.29 14.02
N SER A 103 -8.70 17.71 13.44
CA SER A 103 -7.97 18.35 12.35
C SER A 103 -8.83 18.46 11.09
N ALA A 104 -9.68 17.46 10.81
CA ALA A 104 -10.65 17.55 9.72
C ALA A 104 -11.67 18.68 9.93
N ILE A 105 -12.22 18.81 11.15
CA ILE A 105 -13.14 19.90 11.51
C ILE A 105 -12.44 21.26 11.36
N SER A 106 -11.19 21.37 11.83
CA SER A 106 -10.40 22.61 11.73
C SER A 106 -10.22 23.06 10.28
N VAL A 107 -9.91 22.13 9.36
CA VAL A 107 -9.79 22.43 7.93
C VAL A 107 -11.12 22.93 7.35
N VAL A 108 -12.24 22.31 7.72
CA VAL A 108 -13.58 22.74 7.26
C VAL A 108 -13.92 24.14 7.78
N VAL A 109 -13.68 24.41 9.07
CA VAL A 109 -13.92 25.72 9.67
C VAL A 109 -13.05 26.79 8.99
N ALA A 110 -11.76 26.52 8.79
CA ALA A 110 -10.85 27.42 8.09
C ALA A 110 -11.33 27.73 6.66
N ALA A 111 -11.79 26.71 5.92
CA ALA A 111 -12.34 26.88 4.57
C ALA A 111 -13.59 27.77 4.57
N ILE A 112 -14.51 27.59 5.53
CA ILE A 112 -15.71 28.42 5.69
C ILE A 112 -15.31 29.87 6.00
N VAL A 113 -14.37 30.09 6.92
CA VAL A 113 -13.89 31.44 7.27
C VAL A 113 -13.27 32.13 6.06
N VAL A 114 -12.42 31.43 5.28
CA VAL A 114 -11.83 31.97 4.05
C VAL A 114 -12.90 32.31 3.02
N PHE A 115 -13.89 31.44 2.84
CA PHE A 115 -15.00 31.69 1.91
C PHE A 115 -15.84 32.91 2.31
N LEU A 116 -16.17 33.03 3.60
CA LEU A 116 -16.87 34.19 4.14
C LEU A 116 -16.05 35.47 3.99
N ALA A 117 -14.75 35.43 4.30
CA ALA A 117 -13.85 36.58 4.14
C ALA A 117 -13.71 37.01 2.67
N ALA A 118 -13.61 36.06 1.74
CA ALA A 118 -13.57 36.34 0.30
C ALA A 118 -14.89 36.98 -0.18
N THR A 119 -16.02 36.44 0.26
CA THR A 119 -17.35 36.99 -0.04
C THR A 119 -17.52 38.40 0.53
N GLN A 120 -17.13 38.62 1.79
CA GLN A 120 -17.15 39.94 2.42
C GLN A 120 -16.28 40.92 1.64
N THR A 121 -15.04 40.54 1.32
CA THR A 121 -14.10 41.38 0.55
C THR A 121 -14.67 41.73 -0.83
N TYR A 122 -15.30 40.76 -1.51
CA TYR A 122 -15.96 40.98 -2.79
C TYR A 122 -17.07 42.04 -2.71
N PHE A 123 -18.00 41.91 -1.75
CA PHE A 123 -19.06 42.91 -1.56
C PHE A 123 -18.54 44.27 -1.06
N THR A 124 -17.40 44.29 -0.37
CA THR A 124 -16.78 45.54 0.11
C THR A 124 -16.09 46.30 -1.04
N VAL A 125 -15.46 45.58 -1.97
CA VAL A 125 -14.78 46.17 -3.15
C VAL A 125 -15.79 46.52 -4.25
N PHE A 126 -16.81 45.69 -4.44
CA PHE A 126 -17.89 45.89 -5.40
C PHE A 126 -19.22 46.09 -4.67
N PRO A 127 -19.45 47.25 -4.04
CA PRO A 127 -20.76 47.54 -3.46
C PRO A 127 -21.80 47.52 -4.57
N ALA A 128 -22.85 46.70 -4.40
CA ALA A 128 -24.01 46.76 -5.29
C ALA A 128 -24.59 48.18 -5.22
N LYS A 129 -24.64 48.87 -6.36
CA LYS A 129 -25.26 50.19 -6.52
C LYS A 129 -26.76 50.13 -6.26
#